data_AF-A0AAD6JPL0-F1
#
_entry.id   AF-A0AAD6JPL0-F1
#
_cell.length_a   1.000
_cell.length_b   1.000
_cell.length_c   1.000
_cell.angle_alpha   90.00
_cell.angle_beta   90.00
_cell.angle_gamma   90.00
#
_symmetry.space_group_name_H-M   'P 1'
#
loop_
_entity.id
_entity.type
_entity.pdbx_description
1 polymer ?
#
loop_
_entity_poly.entity_id
_entity_poly.type
_entity_poly.pdbx_seq_one_letter_code
_entity_poly.pdbx_strand_id
1 'polypeptide(L)'
;MQFVNFTEIMSKHIPMSKKEAEFALEALMEIPSQYKATIDLQLLGCRKGAPGRNALPPPLGKGSVNSYPTSSRSGSNVAHVPSTDHHSSHSRRCPLCSWNKKDLAFGCGHQTCYDCGKDLAQCPVCQTYVTTKIKLYE
;
A
#
# COMPACT_ATOMS: atom_id res chain seq x y z
N MET A 1 23.00 -11.31 -13.26
CA MET A 1 21.91 -11.69 -12.33
C MET A 1 22.45 -12.86 -11.55
N GLN A 2 22.64 -12.67 -10.24
CA GLN A 2 23.18 -13.71 -9.37
C GLN A 2 22.03 -14.50 -8.74
N PHE A 3 22.18 -15.81 -8.68
CA PHE A 3 21.31 -16.69 -7.91
C PHE A 3 22.12 -17.31 -6.77
N VAL A 4 21.57 -17.27 -5.57
CA VAL A 4 22.19 -17.88 -4.38
C VAL A 4 21.31 -19.02 -3.88
N ASN A 5 21.88 -20.21 -3.80
CA ASN A 5 21.20 -21.37 -3.24
C ASN A 5 21.26 -21.36 -1.72
N PHE A 6 20.29 -20.68 -1.09
CA PHE A 6 20.22 -20.60 0.37
C PHE A 6 20.16 -21.97 1.04
N THR A 7 19.34 -22.89 0.51
CA THR A 7 19.14 -24.22 1.11
C THR A 7 20.44 -25.03 1.12
N GLU A 8 21.20 -24.98 0.04
CA GLU A 8 22.50 -25.67 -0.06
C GLU A 8 23.49 -25.14 0.98
N ILE A 9 23.64 -23.81 1.10
CA ILE A 9 24.54 -23.19 2.08
C ILE A 9 24.11 -23.55 3.50
N MET A 10 22.81 -23.51 3.79
CA MET A 10 22.28 -23.82 5.12
C MET A 10 22.34 -25.30 5.47
N SER A 11 22.40 -26.19 4.47
CA SER A 11 22.49 -27.65 4.67
C SER A 11 23.91 -28.13 4.99
N LYS A 12 24.95 -27.30 4.80
CA LYS A 12 26.35 -27.66 5.08
C LYS A 12 26.56 -27.98 6.56
N HIS A 13 27.45 -28.93 6.85
CA HIS A 13 27.79 -29.28 8.24
C HIS A 13 28.96 -28.42 8.76
N ILE A 14 28.70 -27.11 8.91
CA ILE A 14 29.65 -26.10 9.41
C ILE A 14 28.95 -25.21 10.46
N PRO A 15 29.70 -24.45 11.29
CA PRO A 15 29.11 -23.51 12.24
C PRO A 15 28.21 -22.47 11.56
N MET A 16 27.13 -22.05 12.22
CA MET A 16 26.17 -21.07 11.70
C MET A 16 26.83 -19.78 11.21
N SER A 17 27.78 -19.23 11.97
CA SER A 17 28.51 -18.02 11.58
C SER A 17 29.23 -18.16 10.24
N LYS A 18 29.71 -19.36 9.89
CA LYS A 18 30.31 -19.61 8.58
C LYS A 18 29.27 -19.71 7.47
N LYS A 19 28.09 -20.28 7.74
CA LYS A 19 26.98 -20.33 6.77
C LYS A 19 26.48 -18.94 6.42
N GLU A 20 26.32 -18.09 7.43
CA GLU A 20 25.91 -16.70 7.25
C GLU A 20 26.94 -15.91 6.44
N ALA A 21 28.23 -16.06 6.76
CA ALA A 21 29.31 -15.44 6.02
C ALA A 21 29.36 -15.93 4.56
N GLU A 22 29.18 -17.22 4.33
CA GLU A 22 29.16 -17.81 2.98
C GLU A 22 27.94 -17.33 2.18
N PHE A 23 26.76 -17.29 2.79
CA PHE A 23 25.57 -16.73 2.16
C PHE A 23 25.74 -15.25 1.80
N ALA A 24 26.26 -14.45 2.74
CA ALA A 24 26.51 -13.03 2.50
C ALA A 24 27.53 -12.82 1.38
N LEU A 25 28.60 -13.62 1.35
CA LEU A 25 29.61 -13.55 0.30
C LEU A 25 29.00 -13.86 -1.08
N GLU A 26 28.34 -15.01 -1.22
CA GLU A 26 27.70 -15.43 -2.48
C GLU A 26 26.61 -14.45 -2.96
N ALA A 27 25.89 -13.82 -2.03
CA ALA A 27 24.85 -12.84 -2.37
C ALA A 27 25.38 -11.47 -2.77
N LEU A 28 26.54 -11.07 -2.24
CA LEU A 28 26.99 -9.67 -2.34
C LEU A 28 28.22 -9.48 -3.22
N MET A 29 28.99 -10.53 -3.53
CA MET A 29 30.26 -10.38 -4.26
C MET A 29 30.12 -9.79 -5.67
N GLU A 30 28.98 -9.96 -6.32
CA GLU A 30 28.74 -9.33 -7.63
C GLU A 30 28.28 -7.86 -7.54
N ILE A 31 27.81 -7.40 -6.37
CA ILE A 31 27.24 -6.06 -6.23
C ILE A 31 28.25 -4.96 -6.54
N PRO A 32 29.54 -5.02 -6.12
CA PRO A 32 30.52 -3.98 -6.47
C PRO A 32 30.73 -3.80 -7.97
N SER A 33 30.82 -4.90 -8.73
CA SER A 33 31.02 -4.83 -10.19
C SER A 33 29.74 -4.37 -10.91
N GLN A 34 28.57 -4.83 -10.47
CA GLN A 34 27.27 -4.36 -10.96
C GLN A 34 27.10 -2.86 -10.70
N TYR A 35 27.41 -2.38 -9.49
CA TYR A 35 27.38 -0.96 -9.16
C TYR A 35 28.30 -0.15 -10.07
N LYS A 36 29.57 -0.58 -10.23
CA LYS A 36 30.50 0.08 -11.13
C LYS A 36 29.95 0.16 -12.57
N ALA A 37 29.34 -0.91 -13.07
CA ALA A 37 28.70 -0.91 -14.38
C ALA A 37 27.56 0.13 -14.47
N THR A 38 26.76 0.32 -13.41
CA THR A 38 25.71 1.36 -13.41
C THR A 38 26.26 2.78 -13.43
N ILE A 39 27.46 3.01 -12.88
CA ILE A 39 28.17 4.28 -12.97
C ILE A 39 28.70 4.48 -14.40
N ASP A 40 29.42 3.50 -14.92
CA ASP A 40 30.07 3.56 -16.23
C ASP A 40 29.04 3.74 -17.37
N LEU A 41 27.85 3.15 -17.22
CA LEU A 41 26.73 3.29 -18.14
C LEU A 41 25.85 4.54 -17.87
N GLN A 42 26.22 5.38 -16.90
CA GLN A 42 25.47 6.58 -16.49
C GLN A 42 23.99 6.29 -16.18
N LEU A 43 23.70 5.13 -15.60
CA LEU A 43 22.35 4.73 -15.24
C LEU A 43 21.96 5.29 -13.86
N LEU A 44 22.95 5.53 -12.99
CA LEU A 44 22.71 6.03 -11.65
C LEU A 44 22.21 7.49 -11.68
N GLY A 45 21.05 7.75 -11.06
CA GLY A 45 20.42 9.08 -11.04
C GLY A 45 19.60 9.43 -12.29
N CYS A 46 19.69 8.62 -13.35
CA CYS A 46 18.94 8.83 -14.59
C CYS A 46 17.53 8.21 -14.53
N ARG A 47 16.52 8.98 -14.96
CA ARG A 47 15.14 8.46 -15.09
C ARG A 47 14.98 7.75 -16.42
N LYS A 48 15.03 6.41 -16.40
CA LYS A 48 14.60 5.59 -17.55
C LYS A 48 13.08 5.44 -17.49
N GLY A 49 12.40 5.69 -18.61
CA GLY A 49 10.94 5.62 -18.72
C GLY A 49 10.39 4.19 -18.59
N ALA A 50 10.48 3.59 -17.40
CA ALA A 50 9.82 2.33 -17.11
C ALA A 50 8.36 2.61 -16.71
N PRO A 51 7.40 1.77 -17.15
CA PRO A 51 6.04 1.84 -16.65
C PRO A 51 6.03 1.72 -15.14
N GLY A 52 5.33 2.64 -14.45
CA GLY A 52 5.12 2.53 -13.02
C GLY A 52 4.42 1.20 -12.69
N ARG A 53 4.91 0.50 -11.67
CA ARG A 53 4.25 -0.70 -11.14
C ARG A 53 3.61 -0.34 -9.81
N ASN A 54 2.30 -0.54 -9.68
CA ASN A 54 1.59 -0.30 -8.44
C ASN A 54 1.64 -1.57 -7.60
N ALA A 55 2.31 -1.54 -6.45
CA ALA A 55 2.30 -2.66 -5.51
C ALA A 55 0.89 -2.81 -4.92
N LEU A 56 0.37 -4.04 -4.92
CA LEU A 56 -0.88 -4.34 -4.22
C LEU A 56 -0.65 -4.22 -2.71
N PRO A 57 -1.69 -3.83 -1.93
CA PRO A 57 -1.59 -3.86 -0.48
C PRO A 57 -1.36 -5.31 0.00
N PRO A 58 -0.64 -5.51 1.12
CA PRO A 58 -0.51 -6.82 1.73
C PRO A 58 -1.89 -7.45 1.93
N PRO A 59 -2.07 -8.74 1.63
CA PRO A 59 -3.34 -9.43 1.90
C PRO A 59 -3.49 -9.58 3.42
N LEU A 60 -4.06 -8.57 4.06
CA LEU A 60 -4.41 -8.61 5.47
C LEU A 60 -5.63 -9.52 5.62
N GLY A 61 -5.42 -10.71 6.21
CA GLY A 61 -6.53 -11.49 6.76
C GLY A 61 -7.33 -10.61 7.71
N LYS A 62 -8.67 -10.73 7.71
CA LYS A 62 -9.60 -9.98 8.58
C LYS A 62 -9.06 -9.90 10.01
N GLY A 63 -8.41 -8.79 10.39
CA GLY A 63 -7.93 -8.61 11.76
C GLY A 63 -6.60 -7.90 12.00
N SER A 64 -6.06 -7.07 11.09
CA SER A 64 -5.02 -6.12 11.52
C SER A 64 -4.90 -4.92 10.58
N VAL A 65 -5.57 -3.83 10.94
CA VAL A 65 -5.36 -2.51 10.32
C VAL A 65 -4.43 -1.71 11.22
N ASN A 66 -3.12 -1.87 11.02
CA ASN A 66 -2.15 -0.86 11.47
C ASN A 66 -1.68 -0.08 10.24
N SER A 67 -2.30 1.08 10.07
CA SER A 67 -2.06 2.04 8.99
C SER A 67 -0.72 2.74 9.18
N TYR A 68 0.29 2.40 8.39
CA TYR A 68 1.41 3.30 8.15
C TYR A 68 1.10 4.18 6.93
N PRO A 69 1.35 5.51 6.99
CA PRO A 69 0.92 6.42 5.94
C PRO A 69 1.98 6.50 4.84
N THR A 70 1.77 5.83 3.71
CA THR A 70 2.60 6.09 2.52
C THR A 70 1.99 7.24 1.75
N SER A 71 2.58 8.42 1.95
CA SER A 71 2.31 9.64 1.20
C SER A 71 2.67 9.46 -0.28
N SER A 72 1.73 9.71 -1.20
CA SER A 72 2.00 10.17 -2.57
C SER A 72 0.67 10.63 -3.20
N ARG A 73 0.39 11.94 -3.20
CA ARG A 73 0.68 12.88 -4.30
C ARG A 73 0.14 12.43 -5.66
N SER A 74 -1.04 12.97 -5.95
CA SER A 74 -1.53 13.50 -7.23
C SER A 74 -1.02 12.87 -8.52
N GLY A 75 -1.94 12.15 -9.17
CA GLY A 75 -1.91 11.87 -10.60
C GLY A 75 -3.34 11.71 -11.08
N SER A 76 -3.96 12.83 -11.45
CA SER A 76 -5.28 12.90 -12.07
C SER A 76 -5.31 11.98 -13.29
N ASN A 77 -6.20 11.00 -13.30
CA ASN A 77 -6.71 10.43 -14.54
C ASN A 77 -8.17 10.05 -14.33
N VAL A 78 -9.01 10.81 -15.03
CA VAL A 78 -10.45 10.68 -15.10
C VAL A 78 -10.77 9.34 -15.78
N ALA A 79 -11.43 8.44 -15.07
CA ALA A 79 -12.12 7.31 -15.68
C ALA A 79 -13.52 7.25 -15.08
N HIS A 80 -14.47 7.63 -15.92
CA HIS A 80 -15.88 7.75 -15.64
C HIS A 80 -16.53 6.34 -15.77
N VAL A 81 -17.10 5.81 -14.66
CA VAL A 81 -18.37 5.03 -14.57
C VAL A 81 -18.34 3.59 -15.16
N PRO A 82 -18.91 2.54 -14.50
CA PRO A 82 -20.33 2.46 -14.15
C PRO A 82 -20.69 2.08 -12.72
N SER A 83 -21.71 2.80 -12.22
CA SER A 83 -22.58 2.41 -11.11
C SER A 83 -22.96 0.94 -11.24
N THR A 84 -22.50 0.12 -10.30
CA THR A 84 -23.02 -1.22 -10.09
C THR A 84 -23.58 -1.25 -8.69
N ASP A 85 -24.89 -1.08 -8.63
CA ASP A 85 -25.73 -1.28 -7.46
C ASP A 85 -25.62 -2.72 -6.97
N HIS A 86 -24.57 -3.02 -6.21
CA HIS A 86 -24.54 -4.20 -5.35
C HIS A 86 -25.02 -3.78 -3.97
N HIS A 87 -26.35 -3.78 -3.81
CA HIS A 87 -27.04 -3.76 -2.53
C HIS A 87 -26.76 -5.04 -1.73
N SER A 88 -25.52 -5.21 -1.24
CA SER A 88 -25.25 -6.11 -0.13
C SER A 88 -25.48 -5.34 1.17
N SER A 89 -26.30 -5.89 2.06
CA SER A 89 -26.68 -5.33 3.39
C SER A 89 -25.50 -4.87 4.28
N HIS A 90 -24.27 -5.28 3.95
CA HIS A 90 -23.03 -4.80 4.56
C HIS A 90 -22.64 -3.37 4.15
N SER A 91 -23.22 -2.81 3.08
CA SER A 91 -22.92 -1.46 2.58
C SER A 91 -23.57 -0.34 3.38
N ARG A 92 -24.49 -0.64 4.31
CA ARG A 92 -25.20 0.36 5.13
C ARG A 92 -24.56 0.67 6.49
N ARG A 93 -23.54 -0.09 6.91
CA ARG A 93 -22.85 0.12 8.20
C ARG A 93 -21.65 1.07 8.05
N CYS A 94 -21.40 1.88 9.07
CA CYS A 94 -20.29 2.84 9.10
C CYS A 94 -18.95 2.11 8.95
N PRO A 95 -18.06 2.52 8.02
CA PRO A 95 -16.77 1.87 7.82
C PRO A 95 -15.79 2.07 8.99
N LEU A 96 -16.06 3.01 9.90
CA LEU A 96 -15.20 3.33 11.02
C LEU A 96 -15.51 2.46 12.26
N CYS A 97 -16.78 2.39 12.65
CA CYS A 97 -17.19 1.63 13.84
C CYS A 97 -17.84 0.28 13.53
N SER A 98 -18.22 0.02 12.27
CA SER A 98 -18.94 -1.19 11.83
C SER A 98 -20.25 -1.50 12.57
N TRP A 99 -20.73 -0.58 13.44
CA TRP A 99 -21.89 -0.75 14.30
C TRP A 99 -23.08 0.08 13.83
N ASN A 100 -22.89 1.40 13.77
CA ASN A 100 -23.94 2.35 13.41
C ASN A 100 -24.21 2.34 11.91
N LYS A 101 -25.44 2.66 11.52
CA LYS A 101 -25.81 2.91 10.11
C LYS A 101 -25.10 4.17 9.59
N LYS A 102 -24.93 4.26 8.28
CA LYS A 102 -24.45 5.47 7.61
C LYS A 102 -25.57 6.52 7.56
N ASP A 103 -25.47 7.54 8.41
CA ASP A 103 -26.40 8.67 8.50
C ASP A 103 -25.70 10.04 8.33
N LEU A 104 -24.45 10.04 7.83
CA LEU A 104 -23.72 11.25 7.49
C LEU A 104 -22.99 11.10 6.15
N ALA A 105 -23.22 12.04 5.22
CA ALA A 105 -22.49 12.15 3.96
C ALA A 105 -21.55 13.36 3.98
N PHE A 106 -20.35 13.20 3.42
CA PHE A 106 -19.43 14.30 3.17
C PHE A 106 -19.66 14.92 1.79
N GLY A 107 -19.19 16.16 1.57
CA GLY A 107 -19.28 16.83 0.26
C GLY A 107 -18.63 16.09 -0.91
N CYS A 108 -17.78 15.09 -0.65
CA CYS A 108 -17.21 14.19 -1.66
C CYS A 108 -18.10 12.98 -2.01
N GLY A 109 -19.27 12.83 -1.39
CA GLY A 109 -20.23 11.74 -1.61
C GLY A 109 -20.03 10.49 -0.73
N HIS A 110 -18.90 10.37 -0.03
CA HIS A 110 -18.65 9.24 0.88
C HIS A 110 -19.40 9.39 2.22
N GLN A 111 -19.73 8.27 2.84
CA GLN A 111 -20.62 8.21 4.00
C GLN A 111 -20.04 7.47 5.20
N THR A 112 -20.35 7.98 6.40
CA THR A 112 -20.08 7.36 7.72
C THR A 112 -21.33 7.46 8.60
N CYS A 113 -21.28 6.96 9.84
CA CYS A 113 -22.25 7.40 10.85
C CYS A 113 -21.91 8.81 11.35
N TYR A 114 -22.90 9.49 11.92
CA TYR A 114 -22.78 10.83 12.50
C TYR A 114 -21.75 10.86 13.63
N ASP A 115 -21.79 9.89 14.55
CA ASP A 115 -20.89 9.85 15.71
C ASP A 115 -19.41 9.77 15.32
N CYS A 116 -19.08 8.96 14.31
CA CYS A 116 -17.70 8.84 13.84
C CYS A 116 -17.29 9.95 12.86
N GLY A 117 -18.25 10.61 12.21
CA GLY A 117 -17.98 11.55 11.12
C GLY A 117 -18.08 13.04 11.46
N LYS A 118 -18.77 13.40 12.56
CA LYS A 118 -19.05 14.80 12.92
C LYS A 118 -17.78 15.64 13.14
N ASP A 119 -16.71 15.04 13.65
CA ASP A 119 -15.45 15.73 13.97
C ASP A 119 -14.34 15.50 12.94
N LEU A 120 -14.61 14.77 11.84
CA LEU A 120 -13.62 14.51 10.81
C LEU A 120 -13.38 15.76 9.94
N ALA A 121 -12.12 16.17 9.82
CA ALA A 121 -11.69 17.24 8.93
C ALA A 121 -11.39 16.74 7.50
N GLN A 122 -11.12 15.45 7.34
CA GLN A 122 -10.83 14.80 6.05
C GLN A 122 -11.68 13.53 5.90
N CYS A 123 -12.10 13.23 4.68
CA CYS A 123 -12.85 12.03 4.38
C CYS A 123 -11.95 10.79 4.57
N PRO A 124 -12.35 9.77 5.33
CA PRO A 124 -11.54 8.56 5.54
C PRO A 124 -11.45 7.67 4.28
N VAL A 125 -12.27 7.92 3.25
CA VAL A 125 -12.29 7.13 2.02
C VAL A 125 -11.43 7.75 0.93
N CYS A 126 -11.57 9.06 0.66
CA CYS A 126 -10.87 9.74 -0.44
C CYS A 126 -9.90 10.83 0.01
N GLN A 127 -9.75 11.06 1.32
CA GLN A 127 -8.84 12.04 1.93
C GLN A 127 -9.05 13.50 1.52
N THR A 128 -10.14 13.81 0.80
CA THR A 128 -10.56 15.19 0.54
C THR A 128 -10.95 15.88 1.85
N TYR A 129 -10.54 17.14 2.02
CA TYR A 129 -11.01 17.97 3.11
C TYR A 129 -12.54 18.06 3.09
N VAL A 130 -13.14 17.89 4.26
CA VAL A 130 -14.59 17.90 4.41
C VAL A 130 -15.02 19.35 4.61
N THR A 131 -15.54 19.96 3.54
CA THR A 131 -16.16 21.29 3.58
C THR A 131 -17.64 21.23 3.94
N THR A 132 -18.30 20.12 3.60
CA THR A 132 -19.75 19.92 3.81
C THR A 132 -20.00 18.59 4.50
N LYS A 133 -20.88 18.62 5.52
CA LYS A 133 -21.38 17.45 6.26
C LYS A 133 -22.90 17.47 6.21
N ILE A 134 -23.49 16.46 5.59
CA ILE A 134 -24.95 16.37 5.39
C ILE A 134 -25.45 15.22 6.25
N LYS A 135 -26.27 15.53 7.25
CA LYS A 135 -26.97 14.50 8.02
C LYS A 135 -28.08 13.92 7.17
N LEU A 136 -28.06 12.60 7.01
CA LEU A 136 -29.07 11.86 6.26
C LEU A 136 -30.15 11.43 7.26
N TYR A 137 -31.40 11.66 6.88
CA TYR A 137 -32.56 11.15 7.60
C TYR A 137 -33.19 10.10 6.68
N GLU A 138 -33.46 8.90 7.21
CA GLU A 138 -34.31 7.90 6.52
C GLU A 138 -35.76 8.38 6.52
#